data_AF-A0A963W071-F1
#
_entry.id   AF-A0A963W071-F1
#
_cell.length_a   1.000
_cell.length_b   1.000
_cell.length_c   1.000
_cell.angle_alpha   90.00
_cell.angle_beta   90.00
_cell.angle_gamma   90.00
#
_symmetry.space_group_name_H-M   'P 1'
#
loop_
_entity.id
_entity.type
_entity.pdbx_description
1 polymer ?
#
loop_
_entity_poly.entity_id
_entity_poly.type
_entity_poly.pdbx_seq_one_letter_code
_entity_poly.pdbx_strand_id
1 'polypeptide(L)'
;MATAAPLERTQSPIAPIDVSRKELYEGEGWQEPFRTLRAQAPIQYVPDSEFGPYWSVSTYKPIVHVEALPKIFSSSWEYGGIAIPGKVDELI
;
A
#
# COMPACT_ATOMS: atom_id res chain seq x y z
N MET A 1 3.81 -0.12 30.97
CA MET A 1 4.36 -1.29 30.26
C MET A 1 3.29 -1.79 29.31
N ALA A 2 3.33 -1.42 28.03
CA ALA A 2 2.38 -1.94 27.04
C ALA A 2 2.84 -3.34 26.66
N THR A 3 2.05 -4.35 27.01
CA THR A 3 2.27 -5.73 26.58
C THR A 3 2.14 -5.78 25.05
N ALA A 4 3.22 -6.09 24.36
CA ALA A 4 3.16 -6.39 22.93
C ALA A 4 2.40 -7.71 22.76
N ALA A 5 1.16 -7.63 22.31
CA ALA A 5 0.44 -8.81 21.86
C ALA A 5 1.24 -9.46 20.71
N PRO A 6 1.30 -10.80 20.63
CA PRO A 6 1.86 -11.47 19.48
C PRO A 6 1.11 -10.99 18.23
N LEU A 7 1.82 -10.32 17.32
CA LEU A 7 1.26 -9.96 16.02
C LEU A 7 1.26 -11.23 15.17
N GLU A 8 0.19 -12.01 15.26
CA GLU A 8 -0.03 -13.13 14.36
C GLU A 8 -0.31 -12.57 12.96
N ARG A 9 0.56 -12.89 11.99
CA ARG A 9 0.33 -12.50 10.60
C ARG A 9 -0.80 -13.36 10.05
N THR A 10 -2.00 -12.80 9.96
CA THR A 10 -3.08 -13.45 9.21
C THR A 10 -2.75 -13.41 7.73
N GLN A 11 -2.79 -14.57 7.07
CA GLN A 11 -2.66 -14.63 5.62
C GLN A 11 -3.80 -13.87 4.95
N SER A 12 -3.51 -13.08 3.91
CA SER A 12 -4.54 -12.35 3.19
C SER A 12 -5.56 -13.34 2.61
N PRO A 13 -6.88 -13.08 2.71
CA PRO A 13 -7.90 -13.98 2.19
C PRO A 13 -7.96 -14.00 0.65
N ILE A 14 -7.28 -13.07 -0.01
CA ILE A 14 -7.18 -12.96 -1.46
C ILE A 14 -5.71 -12.82 -1.89
N ALA A 15 -5.43 -13.19 -3.14
CA ALA A 15 -4.12 -12.95 -3.74
C ALA A 15 -3.78 -11.44 -3.77
N PRO A 16 -2.49 -11.08 -3.74
CA PRO A 16 -2.05 -9.69 -3.88
C PRO A 16 -2.62 -9.03 -5.13
N ILE A 17 -3.21 -7.86 -4.97
CA ILE A 17 -3.71 -7.04 -6.06
C ILE A 17 -2.76 -5.87 -6.24
N ASP A 18 -1.94 -5.92 -7.28
CA ASP A 18 -1.08 -4.80 -7.65
C ASP A 18 -1.91 -3.67 -8.28
N VAL A 19 -2.17 -2.65 -7.48
CA VAL A 19 -2.87 -1.41 -7.84
C VAL A 19 -1.91 -0.29 -8.26
N SER A 20 -0.59 -0.53 -8.28
CA SER A 20 0.39 0.44 -8.79
C SER A 20 0.44 0.48 -10.33
N ARG A 21 -0.12 -0.54 -10.99
CA ARG A 21 -0.17 -0.68 -12.45
C ARG A 21 -0.88 0.49 -13.12
N LYS A 22 -0.16 1.24 -13.95
CA LYS A 22 -0.66 2.43 -14.66
C LYS A 22 -1.90 2.15 -15.53
N GLU A 23 -2.01 0.95 -16.08
CA GLU A 23 -3.09 0.56 -17.01
C GLU A 23 -4.47 0.59 -16.32
N LEU A 24 -4.50 0.41 -14.99
CA LEU A 24 -5.74 0.53 -14.20
C LEU A 24 -6.28 1.96 -14.19
N TYR A 25 -5.42 2.96 -14.35
CA TYR A 25 -5.79 4.36 -14.33
C TYR A 25 -6.04 4.87 -15.75
N GLU A 26 -5.18 4.50 -16.71
CA GLU A 26 -5.39 4.82 -18.13
C GLU A 26 -6.74 4.30 -18.65
N GLY A 27 -7.14 3.11 -18.20
CA GLY A 27 -8.38 2.46 -18.60
C GLY A 27 -9.57 2.68 -17.66
N GLU A 28 -9.46 3.54 -16.62
CA GLU A 28 -10.52 3.71 -15.60
C GLU A 28 -11.02 2.36 -15.03
N GLY A 29 -10.09 1.45 -14.76
CA GLY A 29 -10.34 0.10 -14.25
C GLY A 29 -9.98 -0.08 -12.77
N TRP A 30 -9.51 0.97 -12.09
CA TRP A 30 -9.05 0.92 -10.70
C TRP A 30 -10.19 0.66 -9.69
N GLN A 31 -11.43 0.98 -10.05
CA GLN A 31 -12.60 0.95 -9.16
C GLN A 31 -12.87 -0.45 -8.61
N GLU A 32 -12.76 -1.48 -9.45
CA GLU A 32 -13.06 -2.86 -9.07
C GLU A 32 -11.97 -3.48 -8.17
N PRO A 33 -10.66 -3.40 -8.50
CA PRO A 33 -9.57 -3.75 -7.59
C PRO A 33 -9.73 -3.13 -6.20
N PHE A 34 -10.02 -1.83 -6.13
CA PHE A 34 -10.21 -1.14 -4.86
C PHE A 34 -11.51 -1.56 -4.14
N ARG A 35 -12.57 -1.95 -4.87
CA ARG A 35 -13.78 -2.55 -4.26
C ARG A 35 -13.44 -3.88 -3.59
N THR A 36 -12.71 -4.75 -4.27
CA THR A 36 -12.27 -6.04 -3.73
C THR A 36 -11.38 -5.87 -2.51
N LEU A 37 -10.38 -4.99 -2.59
CA LEU A 37 -9.48 -4.68 -1.46
C LEU A 37 -10.26 -4.22 -0.24
N ARG A 38 -11.14 -3.22 -0.38
CA ARG A 38 -11.94 -2.71 0.76
C ARG A 38 -12.83 -3.76 1.39
N ALA A 39 -13.35 -4.70 0.60
CA ALA A 39 -14.25 -5.74 1.09
C ALA A 39 -13.52 -6.91 1.77
N GLN A 40 -12.33 -7.30 1.27
CA GLN A 40 -11.70 -8.57 1.64
C GLN A 40 -10.31 -8.39 2.27
N ALA A 41 -9.51 -7.43 1.83
CA ALA A 41 -8.15 -7.19 2.32
C ALA A 41 -7.84 -5.69 2.38
N PRO A 42 -8.44 -4.94 3.34
CA PRO A 42 -8.37 -3.48 3.35
C PRO A 42 -6.96 -2.94 3.59
N ILE A 43 -6.09 -3.75 4.18
CA ILE A 43 -4.64 -3.56 4.28
C ILE A 43 -4.00 -4.82 3.69
N GLN A 44 -3.36 -4.72 2.53
CA GLN A 44 -2.79 -5.87 1.82
C GLN A 44 -1.32 -5.65 1.49
N TYR A 45 -0.49 -6.66 1.74
CA TYR A 45 0.90 -6.68 1.28
C TYR A 45 0.98 -7.19 -0.16
N VAL A 46 1.69 -6.46 -1.00
CA VAL A 46 2.00 -6.81 -2.39
C VAL A 46 3.51 -7.07 -2.47
N PRO A 47 3.94 -8.34 -2.65
CA PRO A 47 5.35 -8.70 -2.59
C PRO A 47 6.13 -8.35 -3.86
N ASP A 48 5.46 -8.17 -5.00
CA ASP A 48 6.07 -7.97 -6.30
C ASP A 48 5.29 -6.91 -7.10
N SER A 49 5.98 -5.88 -7.59
CA SER A 49 5.47 -4.80 -8.43
C SER A 49 6.63 -4.12 -9.17
N GLU A 50 6.35 -3.28 -10.16
CA GLU A 50 7.39 -2.50 -10.86
C GLU A 50 8.20 -1.58 -9.90
N PHE A 51 7.64 -1.28 -8.74
CA PHE A 51 8.21 -0.39 -7.73
C PHE A 51 8.75 -1.14 -6.49
N GLY A 52 8.81 -2.47 -6.56
CA GLY A 52 9.15 -3.33 -5.44
C GLY A 52 7.96 -3.62 -4.50
N PRO A 53 8.20 -4.27 -3.35
CA PRO A 53 7.14 -4.65 -2.43
C PRO A 53 6.54 -3.45 -1.70
N TYR A 54 5.21 -3.44 -1.52
CA TYR A 54 4.51 -2.36 -0.82
C TYR A 54 3.24 -2.84 -0.09
N TRP A 55 2.62 -1.94 0.68
CA TRP A 55 1.33 -2.19 1.34
C TRP A 55 0.24 -1.30 0.76
N SER A 56 -0.84 -1.90 0.28
CA SER A 56 -2.08 -1.19 -0.09
C SER A 56 -2.91 -0.92 1.15
N VAL A 57 -3.06 0.34 1.55
CA VAL A 57 -4.00 0.79 2.58
C VAL A 57 -5.21 1.43 1.89
N SER A 58 -6.35 0.73 1.85
CA SER A 58 -7.45 1.04 0.90
C SER A 58 -8.75 1.53 1.52
N THR A 59 -8.82 1.66 2.86
CA THR A 59 -10.02 2.12 3.57
C THR A 59 -9.76 3.37 4.39
N TYR A 60 -10.82 4.17 4.56
CA TYR A 60 -10.74 5.48 5.21
C TYR A 60 -10.10 5.46 6.60
N LYS A 61 -10.56 4.59 7.50
CA LYS A 61 -10.08 4.57 8.90
C LYS A 61 -8.58 4.23 9.00
N PRO A 62 -8.07 3.18 8.35
CA PRO A 62 -6.64 2.92 8.26
C PRO A 62 -5.82 4.07 7.67
N ILE A 63 -6.29 4.71 6.59
CA ILE A 63 -5.58 5.85 5.99
C ILE A 63 -5.43 6.98 7.02
N VAL A 64 -6.53 7.39 7.67
CA VAL A 64 -6.50 8.43 8.71
C VAL A 64 -5.56 8.07 9.86
N HIS A 65 -5.52 6.79 10.26
CA HIS A 65 -4.62 6.33 11.31
C HIS A 65 -3.14 6.44 10.93
N VAL A 66 -2.79 6.00 9.71
CA VAL A 66 -1.42 6.07 9.18
C VAL A 66 -0.95 7.53 9.06
N GLU A 67 -1.78 8.38 8.46
CA GLU A 67 -1.51 9.82 8.29
C GLU A 67 -1.31 10.55 9.63
N ALA A 68 -2.02 10.13 10.68
CA ALA A 68 -1.89 10.73 12.02
C ALA A 68 -0.59 10.35 12.75
N LEU A 69 0.24 9.46 12.20
CA LEU A 69 1.43 8.91 12.85
C LEU A 69 2.71 9.12 12.02
N PRO A 70 3.08 10.36 11.68
CA PRO A 70 4.21 10.66 10.77
C PRO A 70 5.59 10.27 11.34
N LYS A 71 5.70 10.09 12.67
CA LYS A 71 6.92 9.58 13.31
C LYS A 71 7.16 8.09 13.05
N ILE A 72 6.10 7.37 12.70
CA ILE A 72 6.13 5.93 12.38
C ILE A 72 6.08 5.74 10.86
N PHE A 73 5.21 6.49 10.18
CA PHE A 73 5.04 6.48 8.73
C PHE A 73 5.56 7.80 8.14
N SER A 74 6.86 7.83 7.85
CA SER A 74 7.53 9.05 7.38
C SER A 74 7.17 9.41 5.93
N SER A 75 7.07 10.70 5.66
CA SER A 75 6.96 11.26 4.30
C SER A 75 8.26 11.92 3.81
N SER A 76 9.38 11.74 4.54
CA SER A 76 10.68 12.31 4.13
C SER A 76 11.13 11.71 2.79
N TRP A 77 11.68 12.57 1.92
CA TRP A 77 12.28 12.17 0.65
C TRP A 77 13.44 11.17 0.85
N GLU A 78 14.09 11.20 2.03
CA GLU A 78 15.16 10.26 2.41
C GLU A 78 14.69 8.80 2.40
N TYR A 79 13.38 8.56 2.54
CA TYR A 79 12.77 7.23 2.55
C TYR A 79 11.88 6.97 1.31
N GLY A 80 11.96 7.80 0.28
CA GLY A 80 11.18 7.67 -0.96
C GLY A 80 10.02 8.66 -1.12
N GLY A 81 9.69 9.45 -0.08
CA GLY A 81 8.66 10.49 -0.15
C GLY A 81 7.22 9.95 -0.25
N ILE A 82 6.34 10.71 -0.91
CA ILE A 82 4.89 10.43 -1.00
C ILE A 82 4.43 9.90 -2.36
N ALA A 83 5.32 9.88 -3.34
CA ALA A 83 5.00 9.44 -4.70
C ALA A 83 5.42 7.99 -4.90
N ILE A 84 4.79 7.31 -5.85
CA ILE A 84 5.34 6.09 -6.45
C ILE A 84 6.31 6.58 -7.52
N PRO A 85 7.64 6.61 -7.27
CA PRO A 85 8.58 7.12 -8.27
C PRO A 85 8.59 6.18 -9.46
N GLY A 86 8.73 6.71 -10.68
CA GLY A 86 9.12 5.90 -11.84
C GLY A 86 10.46 5.18 -11.59
N LYS A 87 10.88 4.27 -12.49
CA LYS A 87 12.20 3.63 -12.40
C LYS A 87 13.29 4.69 -12.16
N VAL A 88 13.91 4.64 -10.99
CA VAL A 88 14.95 5.59 -10.57
C VAL A 88 16.16 5.51 -11.51
N ASP A 89 16.35 4.35 -12.17
CA ASP A 89 17.44 4.07 -13.11
C ASP A 89 17.27 4.71 -14.51
N GLU A 90 16.14 5.36 -14.81
CA GLU A 90 15.94 6.08 -16.08
C GLU A 90 16.14 7.60 -15.98
N LEU A 91 16.54 8.11 -14.80
CA LEU A 91 16.72 9.54 -14.53
C LEU A 91 18.20 9.97 -14.37
N ILE A 92 19.15 9.19 -14.89
CA ILE A 92 20.57 9.57 -15.01
C ILE A 92 21.06 9.36 -16.44
#